data_AF-A0A3C1HV64-F1
#
_entry.id   AF-A0A3C1HV64-F1
#
_cell.length_a   1.000
_cell.length_b   1.000
_cell.length_c   1.000
_cell.angle_alpha   90.00
_cell.angle_beta   90.00
_cell.angle_gamma   90.00
#
_symmetry.space_group_name_H-M   'P 1'
#
loop_
_entity.id
_entity.type
_entity.pdbx_description
1 polymer ?
#
loop_
_entity_poly.entity_id
_entity_poly.type
_entity_poly.pdbx_seq_one_letter_code
_entity_poly.pdbx_strand_id
1 'polypeptide(L)'
;MKKSFLLFAVLTFFAALGLHAQSAGNVTKMINTEKASWGQVSYFAAVAQGLVSEDASNESAFAVIQKAGIAGADKNALTAITFAELAHVCAQTWKVDNSLMYRLAP
;
A
#
# COMPACT_ATOMS: atom_id res chain seq x y z
N MET A 1 36.83 9.95 16.59
CA MET A 1 35.46 9.54 16.97
C MET A 1 34.38 10.45 16.38
N LYS A 2 34.44 11.78 16.55
CA LYS A 2 33.44 12.72 16.00
C LYS A 2 33.24 12.62 14.47
N LYS A 3 34.32 12.44 13.69
CA LYS A 3 34.26 12.32 12.22
C LYS A 3 33.56 11.03 11.73
N SER A 4 33.80 9.89 12.38
CA SER A 4 33.13 8.62 12.05
C SER A 4 31.66 8.62 12.45
N PHE A 5 31.31 9.27 13.56
CA PHE A 5 29.92 9.44 13.97
C PHE A 5 29.15 10.33 12.97
N LEU A 6 29.77 11.42 12.50
CA LEU A 6 29.19 12.29 11.48
C LEU A 6 29.00 11.55 10.14
N LEU A 7 29.98 10.74 9.72
CA LEU A 7 29.87 9.94 8.50
C LEU A 7 28.73 8.90 8.61
N PHE A 8 28.61 8.24 9.76
CA PHE A 8 27.53 7.29 10.01
C PHE A 8 26.15 7.97 10.00
N ALA A 9 26.02 9.13 10.64
CA ALA A 9 24.78 9.91 10.65
C ALA A 9 24.38 10.40 9.24
N VAL A 10 25.36 10.75 8.40
CA VAL A 10 25.10 11.14 7.01
C VAL A 10 24.64 9.93 6.19
N LEU A 11 25.29 8.77 6.34
CA LEU A 11 24.91 7.54 5.65
C LEU A 11 23.49 7.07 6.02
N THR A 12 23.12 7.11 7.30
CA THR A 12 21.76 6.74 7.74
C THR A 12 20.72 7.73 7.24
N PHE A 13 21.04 9.03 7.20
CA PHE A 13 20.15 10.04 6.62
C PHE A 13 19.90 9.81 5.12
N PHE A 14 20.95 9.53 4.34
CA PHE A 14 20.81 9.22 2.91
C PHE A 14 20.06 7.90 2.66
N ALA A 15 20.24 6.89 3.52
CA ALA A 15 19.50 5.63 3.43
C ALA A 15 17.99 5.84 3.66
N ALA A 16 17.60 6.68 4.63
CA ALA A 16 16.19 7.03 4.87
C ALA A 16 15.56 7.75 3.67
N LEU A 17 16.30 8.65 3.02
CA LEU A 17 15.82 9.34 1.80
C LEU A 17 15.62 8.37 0.62
N GLY A 18 16.46 7.34 0.50
CA GLY A 18 16.33 6.30 -0.54
C GLY A 18 15.06 5.48 -0.42
N LEU A 19 14.61 5.17 0.80
CA LEU A 19 13.37 4.44 1.06
C LEU A 19 12.13 5.23 0.60
N HIS A 20 12.08 6.52 0.90
CA HIS A 20 10.96 7.38 0.50
C HIS A 20 10.84 7.57 -1.03
N ALA A 21 11.96 7.57 -1.75
CA ALA A 21 11.96 7.65 -3.21
C ALA A 21 11.33 6.40 -3.86
N GLN A 22 11.54 5.22 -3.27
CA GLN A 22 10.96 3.97 -3.76
C GLN A 22 9.44 3.94 -3.59
N SER A 23 8.94 4.39 -2.44
CA SER A 23 7.50 4.49 -2.16
C SER A 23 6.79 5.42 -3.16
N ALA A 24 7.34 6.62 -3.36
CA ALA A 24 6.83 7.59 -4.32
C ALA A 24 6.80 7.01 -5.75
N GLY A 25 7.79 6.19 -6.11
CA GLY A 25 7.83 5.49 -7.38
C GLY A 25 6.67 4.50 -7.59
N ASN A 26 6.27 3.76 -6.55
CA ASN A 26 5.16 2.82 -6.63
C ASN A 26 3.81 3.51 -6.79
N VAL A 27 3.56 4.56 -6.00
CA VAL A 27 2.34 5.37 -6.12
C VAL A 27 2.28 6.08 -7.47
N THR A 28 3.40 6.65 -7.94
CA THR A 28 3.47 7.30 -9.25
C THR A 28 3.19 6.33 -10.39
N LYS A 29 3.71 5.10 -10.32
CA LYS A 29 3.38 4.05 -11.31
C LYS A 29 1.89 3.71 -11.30
N MET A 30 1.25 3.70 -10.14
CA MET A 30 -0.19 3.47 -10.02
C MET A 30 -1.02 4.64 -10.56
N ILE A 31 -0.56 5.89 -10.40
CA ILE A 31 -1.25 7.06 -10.97
C ILE A 31 -1.19 7.06 -12.50
N ASN A 32 -0.08 6.59 -13.06
CA ASN A 32 0.17 6.62 -14.50
C ASN A 32 -0.31 5.35 -15.24
N THR A 33 -0.84 4.34 -14.54
CA THR A 33 -1.40 3.15 -15.22
C THR A 33 -2.85 3.40 -15.62
N GLU A 34 -3.26 2.86 -16.78
CA GLU A 34 -4.65 2.91 -17.23
C GLU A 34 -5.57 2.06 -16.34
N LYS A 35 -5.04 0.94 -15.82
CA LYS A 35 -5.75 0.03 -14.92
C LYS A 35 -4.86 -0.35 -13.75
N ALA A 36 -5.33 -0.08 -12.55
CA ALA A 36 -4.66 -0.50 -11.33
C ALA A 36 -4.94 -2.00 -11.06
N SER A 37 -3.95 -2.69 -10.53
CA SER A 37 -4.12 -4.06 -10.04
C SER A 37 -4.51 -4.09 -8.57
N TRP A 38 -5.09 -5.20 -8.12
CA TRP A 38 -5.36 -5.47 -6.71
C TRP A 38 -4.12 -5.29 -5.83
N GLY A 39 -2.94 -5.70 -6.31
CA GLY A 39 -1.69 -5.54 -5.59
C GLY A 39 -1.26 -4.08 -5.42
N GLN A 40 -1.41 -3.24 -6.46
CA GLN A 40 -1.09 -1.81 -6.39
C GLN A 40 -2.00 -1.08 -5.40
N VAL A 41 -3.31 -1.35 -5.46
CA VAL A 41 -4.28 -0.76 -4.54
C VAL A 41 -4.10 -1.28 -3.12
N SER A 42 -3.77 -2.57 -2.96
CA SER A 42 -3.48 -3.16 -1.65
C SER A 42 -2.23 -2.55 -1.03
N TYR A 43 -1.17 -2.33 -1.80
CA TYR A 43 0.02 -1.60 -1.35
C TYR A 43 -0.36 -0.20 -0.86
N PHE A 44 -1.10 0.55 -1.68
CA PHE A 44 -1.54 1.90 -1.32
C PHE A 44 -2.35 1.93 -0.01
N ALA A 45 -3.32 1.03 0.14
CA ALA A 45 -4.16 0.92 1.33
C ALA A 45 -3.39 0.43 2.56
N ALA A 46 -2.51 -0.56 2.41
CA ALA A 46 -1.78 -1.16 3.53
C ALA A 46 -0.68 -0.23 4.06
N VAL A 47 0.01 0.50 3.18
CA VAL A 47 0.98 1.54 3.58
C VAL A 47 0.27 2.69 4.29
N ALA A 48 -0.86 3.16 3.76
CA ALA A 48 -1.64 4.24 4.38
C ALA A 48 -2.12 3.90 5.80
N GLN A 49 -2.39 2.62 6.07
CA GLN A 49 -2.80 2.12 7.39
C GLN A 49 -1.61 1.73 8.30
N GLY A 50 -0.37 1.79 7.80
CA GLY A 50 0.81 1.33 8.53
C GLY A 50 0.86 -0.19 8.75
N LEU A 51 0.16 -0.97 7.92
CA LEU A 51 0.12 -2.44 8.00
C LEU A 51 1.34 -3.10 7.36
N VAL A 52 1.94 -2.43 6.38
CA VAL A 52 3.17 -2.86 5.71
C VAL A 52 4.12 -1.68 5.57
N SER A 53 5.40 -1.98 5.42
CA SER A 53 6.44 -0.99 5.15
C SER A 53 6.37 -0.48 3.70
N GLU A 54 6.96 0.70 3.47
CA GLU A 54 6.99 1.35 2.15
C GLU A 54 7.74 0.55 1.07
N ASP A 55 8.61 -0.38 1.45
CA ASP A 55 9.38 -1.27 0.57
C ASP A 55 8.67 -2.62 0.31
N ALA A 56 7.49 -2.84 0.88
CA ALA A 56 6.71 -4.04 0.69
C ALA A 56 6.34 -4.25 -0.79
N SER A 57 6.30 -5.52 -1.22
CA SER A 57 5.82 -5.86 -2.55
C SER A 57 4.29 -5.75 -2.63
N ASN A 58 3.78 -5.62 -3.86
CA ASN A 58 2.34 -5.60 -4.10
C ASN A 58 1.65 -6.89 -3.63
N GLU A 59 2.33 -8.03 -3.75
CA GLU A 59 1.84 -9.35 -3.36
C GLU A 59 1.79 -9.49 -1.83
N SER A 60 2.81 -9.00 -1.11
CA SER A 60 2.81 -9.04 0.34
C SER A 60 1.73 -8.12 0.91
N ALA A 61 1.55 -6.93 0.34
CA ALA A 61 0.47 -6.03 0.71
C ALA A 61 -0.91 -6.63 0.43
N PHE A 62 -1.08 -7.28 -0.73
CA PHE A 62 -2.31 -8.00 -1.07
C PHE A 62 -2.65 -9.10 -0.05
N ALA A 63 -1.66 -9.89 0.37
CA ALA A 63 -1.87 -10.92 1.38
C ALA A 63 -2.36 -10.35 2.73
N VAL A 64 -1.86 -9.18 3.13
CA VAL A 64 -2.30 -8.50 4.36
C VAL A 64 -3.75 -7.99 4.23
N ILE A 65 -4.08 -7.35 3.11
CA ILE A 65 -5.43 -6.84 2.84
C ILE A 65 -6.46 -7.98 2.71
N GLN A 66 -6.06 -9.10 2.09
CA GLN A 66 -6.88 -10.31 2.01
C GLN A 66 -7.10 -10.92 3.40
N LYS A 67 -6.06 -11.00 4.24
CA LYS A 67 -6.19 -11.47 5.63
C LYS A 67 -7.07 -10.55 6.48
N ALA A 68 -7.10 -9.25 6.17
CA ALA A 68 -7.99 -8.28 6.80
C ALA A 68 -9.46 -8.42 6.34
N GLY A 69 -9.76 -9.31 5.39
CA GLY A 69 -11.11 -9.54 4.87
C GLY A 69 -11.60 -8.45 3.90
N ILE A 70 -10.71 -7.57 3.44
CA ILE A 70 -11.06 -6.46 2.52
C ILE A 70 -11.07 -6.95 1.07
N ALA A 71 -10.16 -7.88 0.71
CA ALA A 71 -10.13 -8.51 -0.60
C ALA A 71 -10.70 -9.94 -0.54
N GLY A 72 -11.45 -10.33 -1.57
CA GLY A 72 -11.98 -11.69 -1.71
C GLY A 72 -10.89 -12.76 -1.83
N ALA A 73 -11.18 -13.98 -1.38
CA ALA A 73 -10.26 -15.12 -1.45
C ALA A 73 -9.97 -15.58 -2.89
N ASP A 74 -10.87 -15.24 -3.83
CA ASP A 74 -10.80 -15.55 -5.26
C ASP A 74 -9.95 -14.54 -6.06
N LYS A 75 -9.53 -13.43 -5.44
CA LYS A 75 -8.79 -12.35 -6.10
C LYS A 75 -7.29 -12.62 -6.13
N ASN A 76 -6.60 -11.98 -7.07
CA ASN A 76 -5.15 -12.08 -7.23
C ASN A 76 -4.52 -10.69 -7.37
N ALA A 77 -3.36 -10.47 -6.75
CA ALA A 77 -2.61 -9.20 -6.81
C ALA A 77 -2.36 -8.65 -8.23
N LEU A 78 -2.26 -9.52 -9.24
CA LEU A 78 -2.03 -9.13 -10.64
C LEU A 78 -3.31 -8.78 -11.40
N THR A 79 -4.48 -9.17 -10.89
CA THR A 79 -5.74 -8.88 -11.55
C THR A 79 -6.11 -7.41 -11.44
N ALA A 80 -6.67 -6.86 -12.51
CA ALA A 80 -7.17 -5.49 -12.51
C ALA A 80 -8.32 -5.36 -11.50
N ILE A 81 -8.30 -4.26 -10.75
CA ILE A 81 -9.38 -3.93 -9.82
C ILE A 81 -10.46 -3.15 -10.54
N THR A 82 -11.72 -3.40 -10.20
CA THR A 82 -12.85 -2.58 -10.65
C THR A 82 -12.96 -1.31 -9.82
N PHE A 83 -13.70 -0.32 -10.33
CA PHE A 83 -13.93 0.91 -9.57
C PHE A 83 -14.71 0.67 -8.27
N ALA A 84 -15.66 -0.28 -8.27
CA ALA A 84 -16.44 -0.64 -7.07
C ALA A 84 -15.54 -1.24 -5.99
N GLU A 85 -14.68 -2.20 -6.36
CA GLU A 85 -13.71 -2.81 -5.46
C GLU A 85 -12.71 -1.76 -4.91
N LEU A 86 -12.23 -0.85 -5.77
CA LEU A 86 -11.37 0.27 -5.34
C LEU A 86 -12.09 1.15 -4.31
N ALA A 87 -13.34 1.55 -4.59
CA ALA A 87 -14.13 2.36 -3.66
C ALA A 87 -14.34 1.64 -2.32
N HIS A 88 -14.55 0.32 -2.33
CA HIS A 88 -14.63 -0.49 -1.12
C HIS A 88 -13.32 -0.47 -0.32
N VAL A 89 -12.18 -0.72 -0.97
CA VAL A 89 -10.87 -0.65 -0.32
C VAL A 89 -10.63 0.72 0.30
N CYS A 90 -10.94 1.80 -0.43
CA CYS A 90 -10.82 3.17 0.08
C CYS A 90 -11.71 3.40 1.31
N ALA A 91 -12.98 2.97 1.25
CA ALA A 91 -13.90 3.12 2.37
C ALA A 91 -13.42 2.41 3.63
N GLN A 92 -12.88 1.18 3.50
CA GLN A 92 -12.30 0.45 4.64
C GLN A 92 -11.03 1.13 5.17
N THR A 93 -10.15 1.57 4.26
CA THR A 93 -8.85 2.19 4.60
C THR A 93 -9.02 3.46 5.43
N TRP A 94 -9.92 4.37 5.01
CA TRP A 94 -10.15 5.65 5.69
C TRP A 94 -11.39 5.66 6.59
N LYS A 95 -12.05 4.50 6.76
CA LYS A 95 -13.29 4.35 7.55
C LYS A 95 -14.38 5.34 7.10
N VAL A 96 -14.48 5.53 5.78
CA VAL A 96 -15.50 6.38 5.15
C VAL A 96 -16.82 5.61 5.23
N ASP A 97 -17.61 5.98 6.23
CA ASP A 97 -18.92 5.42 6.55
C ASP A 97 -18.90 3.95 7.03
N ASN A 98 -18.87 3.77 8.36
CA ASN A 98 -18.83 2.47 9.05
C ASN A 98 -20.17 1.69 9.01
N SER A 99 -21.07 2.02 8.08
CA SER A 99 -22.37 1.37 8.00
C SER A 99 -22.24 -0.13 7.75
N LEU A 100 -23.04 -0.93 8.46
CA LEU A 100 -22.97 -2.39 8.42
C LEU A 100 -23.15 -2.94 7.00
N MET A 101 -23.99 -2.30 6.19
CA MET A 101 -24.29 -2.72 4.82
C MET A 101 -23.07 -2.58 3.90
N TYR A 102 -22.24 -1.57 4.12
CA TYR A 102 -21.01 -1.34 3.34
C TYR A 102 -19.92 -2.38 3.65
N ARG A 103 -19.95 -3.00 4.84
CA ARG A 103 -19.03 -4.07 5.23
C ARG A 103 -19.44 -5.45 4.70
N LEU A 104 -20.73 -5.66 4.43
CA LEU A 104 -21.30 -6.95 4.06
C LEU A 104 -21.46 -7.16 2.55
N ALA A 105 -21.39 -6.09 1.75
CA ALA A 105 -21.50 -6.14 0.29
C ALA A 105 -20.27 -5.46 -0.36
N PRO A 106 -19.15 -6.19 -0.55
CA PRO A 106 -18.02 -5.74 -1.35
C PRO A 106 -18.34 -5.65 -2.85
#